data_AF-A0A4R8XA94-F1
#
_entry.id   AF-A0A4R8XA94-F1
#
_cell.length_a   1.000
_cell.length_b   1.000
_cell.length_c   1.000
_cell.angle_alpha   90.00
_cell.angle_beta   90.00
_cell.angle_gamma   90.00
#
_symmetry.space_group_name_H-M   'P 1'
#
loop_
_entity.id
_entity.type
_entity.pdbx_description
1 polymer ?
#
loop_
_entity_poly.entity_id
_entity_poly.type
_entity_poly.pdbx_seq_one_letter_code
_entity_poly.pdbx_strand_id
1 'polypeptide(L)'
;MSPDSFGALLAAYGGIIVLTVFLPFIASFILDGVVQVLRSNGLKFFLAALGLTGVFALAGYLLWQYGINNPPLPSSTLESMGTMAQMLLTFSTVLALAAFVSRTVKLLWKTRRAA
;
A
#
# COMPACT_ATOMS: atom_id res chain seq x y z
N MET A 1 29.33 -4.31 10.66
CA MET A 1 27.88 -4.32 10.96
C MET A 1 27.59 -5.61 11.70
N SER A 2 26.98 -5.55 12.89
CA SER A 2 26.49 -6.77 13.56
C SER A 2 25.35 -7.37 12.73
N PRO A 3 25.16 -8.70 12.72
CA PRO A 3 24.04 -9.35 12.03
C PRO A 3 22.68 -8.73 12.38
N ASP A 4 22.52 -8.29 13.63
CA ASP A 4 21.30 -7.67 14.15
C ASP A 4 21.00 -6.31 13.52
N SER A 5 22.04 -5.53 13.20
CA SER A 5 21.89 -4.23 12.53
C SER A 5 21.40 -4.34 11.09
N PHE A 6 21.78 -5.42 10.39
CA PHE A 6 21.32 -5.67 9.02
C PHE A 6 19.85 -6.13 8.99
N GLY A 7 19.46 -7.02 9.91
CA GLY A 7 18.07 -7.47 10.03
C GLY A 7 17.10 -6.32 10.34
N ALA A 8 17.51 -5.39 11.21
CA ALA A 8 16.72 -4.20 11.54
C ALA A 8 16.53 -3.26 10.36
N LEU A 9 17.61 -2.98 9.61
CA LEU A 9 17.54 -2.19 8.37
C LEU A 9 16.62 -2.86 7.34
N LEU A 10 16.75 -4.17 7.15
CA LEU A 10 15.92 -4.92 6.21
C LEU A 10 14.44 -4.86 6.62
N ALA A 11 14.13 -5.00 7.91
CA ALA A 11 12.77 -4.84 8.42
C ALA A 11 12.25 -3.41 8.22
N ALA A 12 13.04 -2.39 8.54
CA ALA A 12 12.65 -0.99 8.39
C ALA A 12 12.36 -0.62 6.93
N TYR A 13 13.25 -0.97 6.00
CA TYR A 13 13.04 -0.76 4.57
C TYR A 13 11.91 -1.63 4.00
N GLY A 14 11.79 -2.87 4.46
CA GLY A 14 10.67 -3.75 4.11
C GLY A 14 9.33 -3.13 4.52
N GLY A 15 9.25 -2.56 5.72
CA GLY A 15 8.06 -1.89 6.23
C GLY A 15 7.70 -0.66 5.38
N ILE A 16 8.70 0.14 5.02
CA ILE A 16 8.54 1.27 4.08
C ILE A 16 7.97 0.76 2.76
N ILE A 17 8.57 -0.25 2.12
CA ILE A 17 8.10 -0.77 0.84
C ILE A 17 6.65 -1.28 0.93
N VAL A 18 6.30 -2.00 2.00
CA VAL A 18 4.93 -2.46 2.23
C VAL A 18 3.95 -1.28 2.34
N LEU A 19 4.28 -0.27 3.12
CA LEU A 19 3.42 0.89 3.39
C LEU A 19 3.35 1.89 2.23
N THR A 20 4.43 2.08 1.48
CA THR A 20 4.53 3.14 0.48
C THR A 20 4.35 2.63 -0.95
N VAL A 21 4.57 1.34 -1.19
CA VAL A 21 4.42 0.73 -2.53
C VAL A 21 3.21 -0.19 -2.55
N PHE A 22 3.18 -1.25 -1.75
CA PHE A 22 2.08 -2.23 -1.83
C PHE A 22 0.75 -1.66 -1.35
N LEU A 23 0.76 -0.93 -0.23
CA LEU A 23 -0.46 -0.43 0.40
C LEU A 23 -1.27 0.50 -0.51
N PRO A 24 -0.71 1.49 -1.25
CA PRO A 24 -1.47 2.27 -2.22
C PRO A 24 -2.17 1.42 -3.30
N PHE A 25 -1.50 0.40 -3.84
CA PHE A 25 -2.12 -0.49 -4.82
C PHE A 25 -3.24 -1.33 -4.21
N ILE A 26 -3.06 -1.84 -2.99
CA ILE A 26 -4.11 -2.61 -2.30
C ILE A 26 -5.29 -1.69 -1.96
N ALA A 27 -5.01 -0.50 -1.44
CA ALA A 27 -6.03 0.52 -1.13
C ALA A 27 -6.81 0.97 -2.37
N SER A 28 -6.19 0.96 -3.57
CA SER A 28 -6.92 1.26 -4.81
C SER A 28 -8.07 0.29 -5.09
N PHE A 29 -8.02 -0.95 -4.58
CA PHE A 29 -9.14 -1.89 -4.69
C PHE A 29 -10.32 -1.53 -3.79
N ILE A 30 -10.11 -0.73 -2.73
CA ILE A 30 -11.22 -0.18 -1.95
C ILE A 30 -12.06 0.71 -2.86
N LEU A 31 -11.43 1.53 -3.70
CA LEU A 31 -12.14 2.37 -4.67
C LEU A 31 -12.92 1.51 -5.68
N ASP A 32 -12.35 0.41 -6.16
CA ASP A 32 -13.08 -0.55 -7.00
C ASP A 32 -14.28 -1.15 -6.27
N GLY A 33 -14.13 -1.47 -4.98
CA GLY A 33 -15.21 -1.93 -4.12
C GLY A 33 -16.31 -0.90 -3.96
N VAL A 34 -15.97 0.39 -3.75
CA VAL A 34 -16.93 1.49 -3.70
C VAL A 34 -17.74 1.55 -4.99
N VAL A 35 -17.07 1.52 -6.15
CA VAL A 35 -17.77 1.52 -7.46
C VAL A 35 -18.73 0.34 -7.58
N GLN A 36 -18.36 -0.86 -7.11
CA GLN A 36 -19.22 -2.03 -7.16
C GLN A 36 -20.38 -1.97 -6.14
N VAL A 37 -20.16 -1.38 -4.96
CA VAL A 37 -21.20 -1.14 -3.95
C VAL A 37 -22.24 -0.17 -4.48
N LEU A 38 -21.83 0.90 -5.16
CA LEU A 38 -22.74 1.85 -5.82
C LEU A 38 -23.56 1.20 -6.95
N ARG A 39 -23.10 0.06 -7.49
CA ARG A 39 -23.83 -0.77 -8.45
C ARG A 39 -24.64 -1.89 -7.79
N SER A 40 -24.82 -1.84 -6.46
CA SER A 40 -25.58 -2.81 -5.66
C SER A 40 -25.06 -4.25 -5.71
N ASN A 41 -23.80 -4.48 -6.10
CA ASN A 41 -23.25 -5.84 -6.28
C ASN A 41 -21.88 -6.07 -5.60
N GLY A 42 -21.42 -5.13 -4.77
CA GLY A 42 -20.00 -5.03 -4.40
C GLY A 42 -19.62 -5.11 -2.92
N LEU A 43 -20.56 -5.23 -1.99
CA LEU A 43 -20.26 -5.04 -0.56
C LEU A 43 -19.22 -6.04 -0.02
N LYS A 44 -19.32 -7.31 -0.42
CA LYS A 44 -18.33 -8.34 -0.03
C LYS A 44 -16.93 -8.02 -0.57
N PHE A 45 -16.83 -7.53 -1.81
CA PHE A 45 -15.56 -7.16 -2.41
C PHE A 45 -14.94 -5.95 -1.71
N PHE A 46 -15.76 -4.94 -1.39
CA PHE A 46 -15.34 -3.78 -0.61
C PHE A 46 -14.78 -4.19 0.76
N LEU A 47 -15.49 -5.02 1.52
CA LEU A 47 -15.05 -5.48 2.84
C LEU A 47 -13.76 -6.32 2.76
N ALA A 48 -13.63 -7.17 1.75
CA ALA A 48 -12.42 -7.94 1.52
C ALA A 48 -11.21 -7.04 1.21
N ALA A 49 -11.39 -6.04 0.33
CA ALA A 49 -10.36 -5.06 0.02
C ALA A 49 -9.97 -4.24 1.26
N LEU A 50 -10.95 -3.79 2.04
CA LEU A 50 -10.72 -3.04 3.27
C LEU A 50 -9.94 -3.86 4.30
N GLY A 51 -10.33 -5.13 4.51
CA GLY A 51 -9.64 -6.04 5.41
C GLY A 51 -8.19 -6.29 4.96
N LEU A 52 -7.97 -6.52 3.66
CA LEU A 52 -6.63 -6.71 3.11
C LEU A 52 -5.75 -5.46 3.26
N THR A 53 -6.29 -4.27 3.00
CA THR A 53 -5.60 -3.01 3.25
C THR A 53 -5.21 -2.87 4.72
N GLY A 54 -6.12 -3.19 5.65
CA GLY A 54 -5.86 -3.17 7.08
C GLY A 54 -4.72 -4.11 7.50
N VAL A 55 -4.70 -5.34 6.98
CA VAL A 55 -3.63 -6.31 7.24
C VAL A 55 -2.28 -5.81 6.75
N PHE A 56 -2.20 -5.29 5.53
CA PHE A 56 -0.94 -4.77 4.97
C PHE A 56 -0.48 -3.51 5.69
N ALA A 57 -1.40 -2.62 6.08
CA ALA A 57 -1.07 -1.43 6.86
C ALA A 57 -0.49 -1.82 8.23
N LEU A 58 -1.14 -2.75 8.93
CA LEU A 58 -0.66 -3.21 10.23
C LEU A 58 0.68 -3.93 10.10
N ALA A 59 0.82 -4.88 9.17
CA ALA A 59 2.06 -5.62 8.97
C ALA A 59 3.22 -4.69 8.59
N GLY A 60 3.02 -3.77 7.65
CA GLY A 60 4.03 -2.80 7.24
C GLY A 60 4.43 -1.86 8.39
N TYR A 61 3.46 -1.40 9.18
CA TYR A 61 3.72 -0.56 10.35
C TYR A 61 4.52 -1.30 11.42
N LEU A 62 4.14 -2.53 11.77
CA LEU A 62 4.87 -3.33 12.76
C LEU A 62 6.30 -3.64 12.30
N LEU A 63 6.48 -3.96 11.01
CA LEU A 63 7.80 -4.23 10.44
C LEU A 63 8.70 -2.99 10.46
N TRP A 64 8.14 -1.83 10.12
CA TRP A 64 8.84 -0.55 10.21
C TRP A 64 9.21 -0.21 11.67
N GLN A 65 8.25 -0.29 12.59
CA GLN A 65 8.47 -0.03 14.02
C GLN A 65 9.51 -0.97 14.62
N TYR A 66 9.49 -2.25 14.25
CA TYR A 66 10.50 -3.19 14.68
C TYR A 66 11.89 -2.77 14.20
N GLY A 67 12.02 -2.47 12.91
CA GLY A 67 13.30 -2.14 12.28
C GLY A 67 13.93 -0.83 12.74
N ILE A 68 13.13 0.18 13.10
CA ILE A 68 13.68 1.46 13.59
C ILE A 68 14.08 1.44 15.06
N ASN A 69 13.55 0.49 15.85
CA ASN A 69 13.72 0.45 17.31
C ASN A 69 14.69 -0.64 17.79
N ASN A 70 15.02 -1.66 16.97
CA ASN A 70 15.76 -2.84 17.44
C ASN A 70 16.86 -3.31 16.45
N PRO A 71 18.10 -2.76 16.50
CA PRO A 71 18.54 -1.64 17.34
C PRO A 71 18.10 -0.27 16.80
N PRO A 72 18.05 0.78 17.65
CA PRO A 72 17.68 2.13 17.21
C PRO A 72 18.55 2.65 16.07
N LEU A 73 17.93 3.09 14.99
CA LEU A 73 18.64 3.67 13.85
C LEU A 73 19.05 5.13 14.12
N PRO A 74 20.17 5.61 13.56
CA PRO A 74 20.57 7.01 13.66
C PRO A 74 19.51 7.95 13.05
N SER A 75 19.35 9.15 13.61
CA SER A 75 18.40 10.16 13.12
C SER A 75 18.60 10.51 11.64
N SER A 76 19.85 10.61 11.19
CA SER A 76 20.18 10.86 9.77
C SER A 76 19.68 9.76 8.83
N THR A 77 19.68 8.50 9.30
CA THR A 77 19.13 7.37 8.54
C THR A 77 17.61 7.47 8.48
N LEU A 78 16.95 7.77 9.60
CA LEU A 78 15.50 7.97 9.66
C LEU A 78 15.02 9.11 8.75
N GLU A 79 15.75 10.23 8.69
CA GLU A 79 15.44 11.34 7.78
C GLU A 79 15.50 10.90 6.32
N SER A 80 16.59 10.25 5.90
CA SER A 80 16.73 9.73 4.53
C SER A 80 15.64 8.72 4.17
N MET A 81 15.28 7.84 5.11
CA MET A 81 14.19 6.89 4.96
C MET A 81 12.85 7.59 4.79
N GLY A 82 12.61 8.68 5.54
CA GLY A 82 11.43 9.52 5.40
C GLY A 82 11.31 10.14 4.02
N THR A 83 12.40 10.73 3.50
CA THR A 83 12.42 11.28 2.12
C THR A 83 12.13 10.20 1.08
N MET A 84 12.76 9.03 1.21
CA MET A 84 12.54 7.91 0.29
C MET A 84 11.10 7.39 0.36
N ALA A 85 10.55 7.25 1.57
CA ALA A 85 9.17 6.84 1.80
C ALA A 85 8.19 7.82 1.14
N GLN A 86 8.41 9.12 1.26
CA GLN A 86 7.58 10.15 0.65
C GLN A 86 7.63 10.09 -0.87
N MET A 87 8.81 9.93 -1.46
CA MET A 87 8.95 9.76 -2.92
C MET A 87 8.21 8.52 -3.40
N LEU A 88 8.47 7.36 -2.77
CA LEU A 88 7.82 6.09 -3.11
C LEU A 88 6.31 6.16 -2.99
N LEU A 89 5.81 6.75 -1.91
CA LEU A 89 4.37 6.91 -1.67
C LEU A 89 3.73 7.79 -2.75
N THR A 90 4.39 8.90 -3.12
CA THR A 90 3.88 9.80 -4.15
C THR A 90 3.75 9.09 -5.49
N PHE A 91 4.82 8.44 -5.97
CA PHE A 91 4.79 7.72 -7.26
C PHE A 91 3.83 6.53 -7.23
N SER A 92 3.86 5.73 -6.16
CA SER A 92 3.00 4.54 -6.05
C SER A 92 1.53 4.91 -5.94
N THR A 93 1.19 6.01 -5.28
CA THR A 93 -0.19 6.51 -5.21
C THR A 93 -0.67 6.94 -6.60
N VAL A 94 0.14 7.69 -7.35
CA VAL A 94 -0.20 8.08 -8.72
C VAL A 94 -0.42 6.86 -9.62
N LEU A 95 0.49 5.87 -9.54
CA LEU A 95 0.36 4.63 -10.31
C LEU A 95 -0.86 3.79 -9.89
N ALA A 96 -1.14 3.71 -8.59
CA ALA A 96 -2.30 2.99 -8.06
C ALA A 96 -3.62 3.63 -8.51
N LEU A 97 -3.69 4.97 -8.52
CA LEU A 97 -4.83 5.70 -9.07
C LEU A 97 -4.98 5.47 -10.58
N ALA A 98 -3.88 5.51 -11.34
CA ALA A 98 -3.92 5.21 -12.77
C ALA A 98 -4.40 3.77 -13.04
N ALA A 99 -3.96 2.80 -12.23
CA ALA A 99 -4.42 1.42 -12.30
C ALA A 99 -5.93 1.31 -11.98
N PHE A 100 -6.41 2.00 -10.95
CA PHE A 100 -7.84 2.08 -10.62
C PHE A 100 -8.67 2.67 -11.77
N VAL A 101 -8.23 3.79 -12.36
CA VAL A 101 -8.91 4.42 -13.50
C VAL A 101 -8.95 3.45 -14.68
N SER A 102 -7.84 2.78 -15.01
CA SER A 102 -7.79 1.78 -16.07
C SER A 102 -8.77 0.63 -15.85
N ARG A 103 -8.84 0.08 -14.62
CA ARG A 103 -9.81 -0.97 -14.24
C ARG A 103 -11.25 -0.47 -14.37
N THR A 104 -11.54 0.74 -13.91
CA THR A 104 -12.88 1.34 -13.97
C THR A 104 -13.33 1.59 -15.41
N VAL A 105 -12.47 2.14 -16.26
CA VAL A 105 -12.76 2.37 -17.69
C VAL A 105 -13.02 1.03 -18.40
N LYS A 106 -12.21 0.01 -18.13
CA LYS A 106 -12.39 -1.33 -18.71
C LYS A 106 -13.72 -1.96 -18.30
N LEU A 107 -14.12 -1.80 -17.03
CA LEU A 107 -15.42 -2.26 -16.53
C LEU A 107 -16.58 -1.53 -17.24
N LEU A 108 -16.50 -0.20 -17.38
CA LEU A 108 -17.51 0.59 -18.08
C LEU A 108 -17.64 0.23 -19.57
N TRP A 109 -16.51 0.03 -20.26
CA TRP A 109 -16.51 -0.39 -21.66
C TRP A 109 -17.14 -1.76 -21.87
N LYS A 110 -16.86 -2.73 -20.99
CA LYS A 110 -17.50 -4.05 -21.05
C LYS A 110 -19.02 -3.95 -20.87
N THR A 111 -19.49 -3.16 -19.92
CA THR A 111 -20.93 -2.96 -19.70
C THR A 111 -21.62 -2.36 -20.93
N ARG A 112 -20.98 -1.40 -21.63
CA ARG A 112 -21.53 -0.80 -22.86
C ARG A 112 -21.62 -1.74 -24.06
N ARG A 113 -20.78 -2.79 -24.15
CA ARG A 113 -20.83 -3.76 -25.26
C ARG A 113 -21.80 -4.90 -25.02
N ALA A 114 -22.28 -5.06 -23.79
CA ALA A 114 -23.22 -6.11 -23.41
C ALA A 114 -24.69 -5.63 -23.42
N ALA A 115 -24.92 -4.33 -23.61
CA ALA A 115 -26.22 -3.70 -23.79
C ALA A 115 -26.42 -3.39 -25.28
#